data_AF-U3TWQ4-F1
#
_entry.id   AF-U3TWQ4-F1
#
_cell.length_a   1.000
_cell.length_b   1.000
_cell.length_c   1.000
_cell.angle_alpha   90.00
_cell.angle_beta   90.00
_cell.angle_gamma   90.00
#
_symmetry.space_group_name_H-M   'P 1'
#
loop_
_entity.id
_entity.type
_entity.pdbx_description
1 polymer ?
#
loop_
_entity_poly.entity_id
_entity_poly.type
_entity_poly.pdbx_seq_one_letter_code
_entity_poly.pdbx_strand_id
1 'polypeptide(L)'
;MLLFTLFSSAFALQAATPKDTLVEADRDAPQKLAPLLATSWQPGSTPHSLVFNLKPDAHFASGNPVTAQDVVFSLMRAVQLNKAPSFILAEFGWTADSIASQLRVVNDHQLEIQWPAQIGQDLALRLLTAPVASVVDSKTVQQHITANDSGNGWLHTHSAGSGAFSIQQYVPQQALVLSANPHASPQPQLKRILLKGVADAGARRLLIQQGDVDVAYQLGPDQIDALKNDQQLRIEAFPSSLVYYLAFNTQNKAQPALGNPALWQAARWLVDYEAISLDLLKGQYRIHQSFLPQGFDGALENQPFHYDVAKAKAILAQALQASFAKADVQIELQPVAESELWSKMRGRDFQSIFIYWGADSTMWIRIPTPAPLPITCRAVLKRWRGASAGRFPN
;
A
#
# COMPACT_ATOMS: atom_id res chain seq x y z
N MET A 1 10.14 4.90 -6.50
CA MET A 1 9.58 6.27 -6.59
C MET A 1 8.51 6.42 -7.67
N LEU A 2 8.71 5.89 -8.90
CA LEU A 2 7.73 5.96 -10.01
C LEU A 2 6.38 5.26 -9.76
N LEU A 3 6.33 4.16 -9.00
CA LEU A 3 5.07 3.46 -8.71
C LEU A 3 4.16 4.21 -7.72
N PHE A 4 4.73 5.04 -6.84
CA PHE A 4 3.95 5.74 -5.81
C PHE A 4 3.25 7.00 -6.35
N THR A 5 3.84 7.67 -7.33
CA THR A 5 3.24 8.83 -7.98
C THR A 5 1.97 8.46 -8.77
N LEU A 6 1.95 7.27 -9.37
CA LEU A 6 0.79 6.75 -10.11
C LEU A 6 -0.43 6.53 -9.20
N PHE A 7 -0.23 6.01 -7.99
CA PHE A 7 -1.31 5.83 -7.01
C PHE A 7 -1.88 7.15 -6.52
N SER A 8 -1.04 8.17 -6.33
CA SER A 8 -1.47 9.51 -5.91
C SER A 8 -2.37 10.19 -6.96
N SER A 9 -1.97 10.15 -8.24
CA SER A 9 -2.78 10.69 -9.33
C SER A 9 -4.05 9.86 -9.56
N ALA A 10 -3.99 8.53 -9.40
CA ALA A 10 -5.16 7.66 -9.49
C ALA A 10 -6.14 7.93 -8.35
N PHE A 11 -5.68 8.18 -7.13
CA PHE A 11 -6.54 8.51 -5.98
C PHE A 11 -7.20 9.88 -6.15
N ALA A 12 -6.48 10.88 -6.67
CA ALA A 12 -7.07 12.17 -7.03
C ALA A 12 -8.09 12.04 -8.18
N LEU A 13 -7.82 11.18 -9.17
CA LEU A 13 -8.80 10.80 -10.20
C LEU A 13 -10.03 10.14 -9.57
N GLN A 14 -9.83 9.19 -8.65
CA GLN A 14 -10.87 8.42 -7.96
C GLN A 14 -11.71 9.26 -6.99
N ALA A 15 -11.13 10.31 -6.42
CA ALA A 15 -11.82 11.26 -5.55
C ALA A 15 -12.59 12.33 -6.36
N ALA A 16 -12.15 12.60 -7.59
CA ALA A 16 -12.77 13.60 -8.47
C ALA A 16 -13.80 13.01 -9.46
N THR A 17 -13.68 11.74 -9.83
CA THR A 17 -14.72 11.00 -10.54
C THR A 17 -15.58 10.26 -9.50
N PRO A 18 -16.87 10.57 -9.36
CA PRO A 18 -17.74 9.85 -8.45
C PRO A 18 -17.68 8.36 -8.79
N LYS A 19 -17.49 7.52 -7.76
CA LYS A 19 -17.60 6.08 -7.91
C LYS A 19 -19.08 5.78 -8.17
N ASP A 20 -19.35 4.88 -9.11
CA ASP A 20 -20.70 4.44 -9.46
C ASP A 20 -20.88 2.97 -9.07
N THR A 21 -20.60 2.66 -7.81
CA THR A 21 -20.78 1.31 -7.25
C THR A 21 -22.22 1.09 -6.81
N LEU A 22 -22.60 -0.15 -6.52
CA LEU A 22 -23.92 -0.46 -5.97
C LEU A 22 -24.12 0.19 -4.59
N VAL A 23 -23.08 0.13 -3.77
CA VAL A 23 -23.03 0.62 -2.40
C VAL A 23 -21.74 1.40 -2.19
N GLU A 24 -21.73 2.30 -1.22
CA GLU A 24 -20.54 3.05 -0.83
C GLU A 24 -20.35 3.03 0.69
N ALA A 25 -19.18 3.46 1.14
CA ALA A 25 -18.98 3.79 2.55
C ALA A 25 -19.64 5.14 2.83
N ASP A 26 -20.34 5.26 3.95
CA ASP A 26 -20.94 6.52 4.35
C ASP A 26 -19.84 7.59 4.52
N ARG A 27 -20.12 8.80 4.04
CA ARG A 27 -19.14 9.90 4.01
C ARG A 27 -18.69 10.31 5.42
N ASP A 28 -19.62 10.37 6.37
CA ASP A 28 -19.39 10.88 7.71
C ASP A 28 -19.12 9.74 8.71
N ALA A 29 -19.54 8.53 8.37
CA ALA A 29 -19.33 7.30 9.14
C ALA A 29 -18.82 6.15 8.25
N PRO A 30 -17.56 6.16 7.76
CA PRO A 30 -17.03 5.22 6.76
C PRO A 30 -17.14 3.73 7.11
N GLN A 31 -17.30 3.40 8.38
CA GLN A 31 -17.60 2.05 8.86
C GLN A 31 -18.99 1.54 8.46
N LYS A 32 -19.93 2.44 8.15
CA LYS A 32 -21.29 2.15 7.69
C LYS A 32 -21.35 2.13 6.16
N LEU A 33 -22.24 1.30 5.64
CA LEU A 33 -22.54 1.23 4.22
C LEU A 33 -23.75 2.12 3.89
N ALA A 34 -23.67 2.83 2.79
CA ALA A 34 -24.72 3.68 2.26
C ALA A 34 -25.16 3.22 0.85
N PRO A 35 -26.45 3.39 0.48
CA PRO A 35 -26.92 3.12 -0.87
C PRO A 35 -26.34 4.11 -1.89
N LEU A 36 -25.92 3.62 -3.06
CA LEU A 36 -25.43 4.45 -4.17
C LEU A 36 -26.21 4.19 -5.46
N LEU A 37 -25.84 3.23 -6.31
CA LEU A 37 -26.70 2.82 -7.44
C LEU A 37 -27.83 1.88 -7.01
N ALA A 38 -27.61 1.10 -5.95
CA ALA A 38 -28.67 0.37 -5.31
C ALA A 38 -29.44 1.29 -4.36
N THR A 39 -30.77 1.18 -4.31
CA THR A 39 -31.63 1.80 -3.29
C THR A 39 -31.70 0.96 -2.02
N SER A 40 -31.56 -0.36 -2.15
CA SER A 40 -31.57 -1.31 -1.04
C SER A 40 -30.97 -2.64 -1.45
N TRP A 41 -30.60 -3.47 -0.48
CA TRP A 41 -30.20 -4.86 -0.68
C TRP A 41 -30.80 -5.74 0.42
N GLN A 42 -30.95 -7.03 0.12
CA GLN A 42 -31.46 -8.03 1.04
C GLN A 42 -30.79 -9.39 0.82
N PRO A 43 -30.81 -10.31 1.80
CA PRO A 43 -30.36 -11.68 1.60
C PRO A 43 -31.00 -12.33 0.36
N GLY A 44 -30.19 -13.04 -0.42
CA GLY A 44 -30.66 -13.73 -1.61
C GLY A 44 -31.11 -15.18 -1.37
N SER A 45 -31.04 -15.97 -2.44
CA SER A 45 -31.49 -17.37 -2.47
C SER A 45 -30.59 -18.35 -1.69
N THR A 46 -29.36 -17.96 -1.38
CA THR A 46 -28.39 -18.74 -0.61
C THR A 46 -27.74 -17.90 0.50
N PRO A 47 -27.07 -18.53 1.49
CA PRO A 47 -26.32 -17.79 2.52
C PRO A 47 -25.22 -16.88 1.96
N HIS A 48 -24.73 -17.15 0.75
CA HIS A 48 -23.69 -16.39 0.04
C HIS A 48 -24.28 -15.68 -1.19
N SER A 49 -25.36 -14.93 -0.96
CA SER A 49 -26.02 -14.16 -2.01
C SER A 49 -26.72 -12.91 -1.47
N LEU A 50 -26.82 -11.90 -2.33
CA LEU A 50 -27.50 -10.62 -2.09
C LEU A 50 -28.33 -10.22 -3.31
N VAL A 51 -29.57 -9.81 -3.06
CA VAL A 51 -30.44 -9.19 -4.07
C VAL A 51 -30.38 -7.68 -3.90
N PHE A 52 -30.08 -6.97 -4.98
CA PHE A 52 -29.99 -5.52 -5.04
C PHE A 52 -31.16 -4.95 -5.85
N ASN A 53 -31.78 -3.90 -5.33
CA ASN A 53 -32.74 -3.07 -6.06
C ASN A 53 -32.01 -1.80 -6.52
N LEU A 54 -32.08 -1.48 -7.81
CA LEU A 54 -31.40 -0.34 -8.42
C LEU A 54 -32.29 0.90 -8.45
N LYS A 55 -31.66 2.08 -8.50
CA LYS A 55 -32.34 3.35 -8.77
C LYS A 55 -32.97 3.32 -10.17
N PRO A 56 -34.30 3.42 -10.30
CA PRO A 56 -34.98 3.31 -11.60
C PRO A 56 -34.72 4.51 -12.53
N ASP A 57 -34.36 5.66 -11.95
CA ASP A 57 -34.10 6.92 -12.63
C ASP A 57 -32.60 7.21 -12.82
N ALA A 58 -31.72 6.27 -12.49
CA ALA A 58 -30.29 6.44 -12.68
C ALA A 58 -29.93 6.38 -14.18
N HIS A 59 -29.11 7.33 -14.62
CA HIS A 59 -28.67 7.44 -16.01
C HIS A 59 -27.16 7.65 -16.07
N PHE A 60 -26.53 7.04 -17.07
CA PHE A 60 -25.13 7.31 -17.42
C PHE A 60 -24.97 8.70 -18.03
N ALA A 61 -23.73 9.20 -18.09
CA ALA A 61 -23.44 10.48 -18.74
C ALA A 61 -23.80 10.51 -20.25
N SER A 62 -23.95 9.34 -20.87
CA SER A 62 -24.46 9.17 -22.24
C SER A 62 -25.97 9.44 -22.39
N GLY A 63 -26.72 9.46 -21.27
CA GLY A 63 -28.18 9.47 -21.24
C GLY A 63 -28.82 8.08 -21.29
N ASN A 64 -28.04 7.00 -21.37
CA ASN A 64 -28.58 5.64 -21.25
C ASN A 64 -29.04 5.37 -19.80
N PRO A 65 -30.14 4.63 -19.57
CA PRO A 65 -30.54 4.22 -18.23
C PRO A 65 -29.55 3.20 -17.66
N VAL A 66 -29.34 3.24 -16.34
CA VAL A 66 -28.56 2.23 -15.61
C VAL A 66 -29.45 1.02 -15.33
N THR A 67 -29.02 -0.16 -15.78
CA THR A 67 -29.77 -1.41 -15.62
C THR A 67 -28.97 -2.49 -14.89
N ALA A 68 -29.66 -3.54 -14.43
CA ALA A 68 -29.05 -4.73 -13.87
C ALA A 68 -28.03 -5.37 -14.82
N GLN A 69 -28.26 -5.31 -16.13
CA GLN A 69 -27.35 -5.83 -17.15
C GLN A 69 -26.02 -5.08 -17.18
N ASP A 70 -26.01 -3.77 -16.92
CA ASP A 70 -24.78 -2.98 -16.84
C ASP A 70 -23.93 -3.39 -15.64
N VAL A 71 -24.57 -3.70 -14.51
CA VAL A 71 -23.89 -4.22 -13.32
C VAL A 71 -23.23 -5.56 -13.62
N VAL A 72 -23.98 -6.48 -14.25
CA VAL A 72 -23.46 -7.80 -14.65
C VAL A 72 -22.28 -7.65 -15.61
N PHE A 73 -22.43 -6.83 -16.65
CA PHE A 73 -21.37 -6.54 -17.61
C PHE A 73 -20.11 -6.01 -16.92
N SER A 74 -20.27 -5.05 -16.00
CA SER A 74 -19.15 -4.39 -15.32
C SER A 74 -18.36 -5.34 -14.44
N LEU A 75 -19.04 -6.16 -13.63
CA LEU A 75 -18.39 -7.14 -12.75
C LEU A 75 -17.71 -8.26 -13.55
N MET A 76 -18.39 -8.80 -14.57
CA MET A 76 -17.79 -9.80 -15.47
C MET A 76 -16.54 -9.26 -16.14
N ARG A 77 -16.63 -8.05 -16.72
CA ARG A 77 -15.52 -7.36 -17.35
C ARG A 77 -14.34 -7.20 -16.41
N ALA A 78 -14.56 -6.75 -15.17
CA ALA A 78 -13.50 -6.53 -14.19
C ALA A 78 -12.77 -7.83 -13.82
N VAL A 79 -13.52 -8.92 -13.59
CA VAL A 79 -12.96 -10.24 -13.29
C VAL A 79 -12.19 -10.82 -14.49
N GLN A 80 -12.75 -10.72 -15.69
CA GLN A 80 -12.14 -11.26 -16.92
C GLN A 80 -10.87 -10.52 -17.34
N LEU A 81 -10.84 -9.18 -17.20
CA LEU A 81 -9.65 -8.38 -17.47
C LEU A 81 -8.50 -8.72 -16.52
N ASN A 82 -8.83 -9.12 -15.29
CA ASN A 82 -7.89 -9.50 -14.24
C ASN A 82 -6.70 -8.53 -14.07
N LYS A 83 -6.99 -7.23 -14.13
CA LYS A 83 -6.01 -6.16 -13.88
C LYS A 83 -6.15 -5.65 -12.47
N ALA A 84 -5.03 -5.29 -11.84
CA ALA A 84 -5.06 -4.72 -10.50
C ALA A 84 -6.02 -3.51 -10.42
N PRO A 85 -6.91 -3.42 -9.41
CA PRO A 85 -6.99 -4.28 -8.22
C PRO A 85 -8.09 -5.38 -8.28
N SER A 86 -8.19 -6.15 -9.36
CA SER A 86 -9.16 -7.28 -9.51
C SER A 86 -9.11 -8.32 -8.39
N PHE A 87 -7.98 -8.42 -7.69
CA PHE A 87 -7.83 -9.30 -6.53
C PHE A 87 -8.89 -9.05 -5.44
N ILE A 88 -9.45 -7.84 -5.34
CA ILE A 88 -10.56 -7.54 -4.41
C ILE A 88 -11.81 -8.35 -4.78
N LEU A 89 -12.13 -8.46 -6.08
CA LEU A 89 -13.27 -9.26 -6.55
C LEU A 89 -12.97 -10.76 -6.48
N ALA A 90 -11.69 -11.16 -6.50
CA ALA A 90 -11.30 -12.55 -6.33
C ALA A 90 -11.60 -13.09 -4.92
N GLU A 91 -11.79 -12.22 -3.91
CA GLU A 91 -12.22 -12.62 -2.56
C GLU A 91 -13.63 -13.21 -2.53
N PHE A 92 -14.47 -12.94 -3.54
CA PHE A 92 -15.73 -13.65 -3.74
C PHE A 92 -15.52 -15.11 -4.21
N GLY A 93 -14.30 -15.50 -4.60
CA GLY A 93 -14.00 -16.77 -5.24
C GLY A 93 -14.45 -16.80 -6.72
N TRP A 94 -14.68 -15.64 -7.31
CA TRP A 94 -14.99 -15.52 -8.73
C TRP A 94 -13.75 -15.73 -9.59
N THR A 95 -13.93 -16.48 -10.68
CA THR A 95 -12.93 -16.65 -11.73
C THR A 95 -13.52 -16.18 -13.06
N ALA A 96 -12.66 -16.02 -14.07
CA ALA A 96 -13.10 -15.65 -15.42
C ALA A 96 -14.14 -16.64 -15.98
N ASP A 97 -14.04 -17.92 -15.59
CA ASP A 97 -14.91 -19.00 -16.05
C ASP A 97 -16.21 -19.11 -15.24
N SER A 98 -16.18 -18.77 -13.94
CA SER A 98 -17.33 -18.97 -13.05
C SER A 98 -18.26 -17.75 -12.94
N ILE A 99 -17.73 -16.53 -13.09
CA ILE A 99 -18.42 -15.27 -12.77
C ILE A 99 -19.81 -15.15 -13.43
N ALA A 100 -19.96 -15.60 -14.67
CA ALA A 100 -21.23 -15.48 -15.39
C ALA A 100 -22.39 -16.22 -14.69
N SER A 101 -22.11 -17.35 -14.04
CA SER A 101 -23.12 -18.12 -13.31
C SER A 101 -23.45 -17.57 -11.93
N GLN A 102 -22.65 -16.62 -11.44
CA GLN A 102 -22.78 -16.02 -10.10
C GLN A 102 -23.65 -14.76 -10.10
N LEU A 103 -24.04 -14.27 -11.28
CA LEU A 103 -24.77 -13.03 -11.44
C LEU A 103 -26.09 -13.31 -12.16
N ARG A 104 -27.21 -13.04 -11.49
CA ARG A 104 -28.55 -13.31 -12.04
C ARG A 104 -29.35 -12.03 -12.10
N VAL A 105 -29.68 -11.60 -13.32
CA VAL A 105 -30.67 -10.53 -13.52
C VAL A 105 -32.06 -11.06 -13.20
N VAL A 106 -32.80 -10.36 -12.34
CA VAL A 106 -34.22 -10.64 -12.08
C VAL A 106 -35.10 -9.80 -12.99
N ASN A 107 -34.78 -8.51 -13.10
CA ASN A 107 -35.36 -7.55 -14.05
C ASN A 107 -34.42 -6.34 -14.22
N ASP A 108 -34.81 -5.34 -15.00
CA ASP A 108 -33.97 -4.18 -15.33
C ASP A 108 -33.46 -3.40 -14.11
N HIS A 109 -34.16 -3.46 -12.97
CA HIS A 109 -33.81 -2.75 -11.75
C HIS A 109 -33.54 -3.70 -10.57
N GLN A 110 -33.39 -5.00 -10.82
CA GLN A 110 -33.13 -5.96 -9.76
C GLN A 110 -32.21 -7.07 -10.24
N LEU A 111 -31.15 -7.31 -9.47
CA LEU A 111 -30.23 -8.41 -9.69
C LEU A 111 -29.88 -9.13 -8.39
N GLU A 112 -29.46 -10.37 -8.53
CA GLU A 112 -28.84 -11.14 -7.47
C GLU A 112 -27.38 -11.40 -7.78
N ILE A 113 -26.52 -11.12 -6.80
CA ILE A 113 -25.10 -11.42 -6.80
C ILE A 113 -24.86 -12.58 -5.84
N GLN A 114 -24.20 -13.63 -6.31
CA GLN A 114 -23.87 -14.83 -5.56
C GLN A 114 -22.35 -15.03 -5.52
N TRP A 115 -21.86 -15.80 -4.55
CA TRP A 115 -20.44 -16.12 -4.49
C TRP A 115 -20.15 -17.46 -3.83
N PRO A 116 -19.11 -18.19 -4.27
CA PRO A 116 -18.72 -19.46 -3.67
C PRO A 116 -17.84 -19.31 -2.42
N ALA A 117 -17.13 -18.18 -2.26
CA ALA A 117 -16.24 -18.00 -1.12
C ALA A 117 -17.00 -18.00 0.21
N GLN A 118 -16.35 -18.51 1.25
CA GLN A 118 -16.90 -18.59 2.61
C GLN A 118 -16.80 -17.25 3.35
N ILE A 119 -17.30 -16.19 2.71
CA ILE A 119 -17.40 -14.84 3.28
C ILE A 119 -18.85 -14.49 3.60
N GLY A 120 -19.04 -13.73 4.67
CA GLY A 120 -20.34 -13.20 5.06
C GLY A 120 -20.81 -12.04 4.18
N GLN A 121 -22.11 -11.76 4.22
CA GLN A 121 -22.74 -10.69 3.42
C GLN A 121 -22.16 -9.30 3.71
N ASP A 122 -21.75 -9.02 4.95
CA ASP A 122 -21.12 -7.73 5.31
C ASP A 122 -19.80 -7.51 4.56
N LEU A 123 -18.91 -8.51 4.55
CA LEU A 123 -17.65 -8.42 3.80
C LEU A 123 -17.92 -8.32 2.29
N ALA A 124 -18.88 -9.08 1.75
CA ALA A 124 -19.30 -8.97 0.35
C ALA A 124 -19.73 -7.54 -0.02
N LEU A 125 -20.58 -6.90 0.80
CA LEU A 125 -20.99 -5.51 0.57
C LEU A 125 -19.79 -4.54 0.62
N ARG A 126 -18.87 -4.72 1.58
CA ARG A 126 -17.66 -3.90 1.69
C ARG A 126 -16.75 -4.03 0.47
N LEU A 127 -16.59 -5.23 -0.07
CA LEU A 127 -15.82 -5.46 -1.30
C LEU A 127 -16.45 -4.75 -2.51
N LEU A 128 -17.79 -4.65 -2.57
CA LEU A 128 -18.51 -3.93 -3.63
C LEU A 128 -18.40 -2.40 -3.54
N THR A 129 -17.85 -1.84 -2.46
CA THR A 129 -17.51 -0.40 -2.37
C THR A 129 -16.21 -0.05 -3.11
N ALA A 130 -15.42 -1.06 -3.49
CA ALA A 130 -14.14 -0.84 -4.14
C ALA A 130 -14.34 -0.31 -5.58
N PRO A 131 -13.49 0.60 -6.06
CA PRO A 131 -13.68 1.18 -7.39
C PRO A 131 -13.64 0.18 -8.55
N VAL A 132 -12.99 -0.97 -8.38
CA VAL A 132 -13.00 -2.06 -9.36
C VAL A 132 -14.41 -2.64 -9.59
N ALA A 133 -15.35 -2.42 -8.67
CA ALA A 133 -16.76 -2.81 -8.77
C ALA A 133 -17.66 -1.70 -9.36
N SER A 134 -17.08 -0.62 -9.91
CA SER A 134 -17.88 0.48 -10.49
C SER A 134 -18.63 0.01 -11.73
N VAL A 135 -19.86 0.48 -11.87
CA VAL A 135 -20.74 0.17 -13.00
C VAL A 135 -20.45 1.12 -14.14
N VAL A 136 -20.29 0.57 -15.34
CA VAL A 136 -20.06 1.32 -16.58
C VAL A 136 -21.19 1.07 -17.57
N ASP A 137 -21.48 2.07 -18.41
CA ASP A 137 -22.42 1.99 -19.52
C ASP A 137 -21.96 0.91 -20.49
N SER A 138 -22.65 -0.24 -20.45
CA SER A 138 -22.27 -1.39 -21.26
C SER A 138 -22.36 -1.09 -22.75
N LYS A 139 -23.34 -0.29 -23.19
CA LYS A 139 -23.53 0.08 -24.61
C LYS A 139 -22.41 0.98 -25.09
N THR A 140 -22.06 2.02 -24.33
CA THR A 140 -20.95 2.92 -24.68
C THR A 140 -19.62 2.18 -24.68
N VAL A 141 -19.34 1.37 -23.65
CA VAL A 141 -18.07 0.63 -23.58
C VAL A 141 -17.95 -0.37 -24.74
N GLN A 142 -19.03 -1.06 -25.11
CA GLN A 142 -19.03 -2.01 -26.22
C GLN A 142 -18.68 -1.37 -27.57
N GLN A 143 -19.08 -0.11 -27.80
CA GLN A 143 -18.74 0.63 -29.03
C GLN A 143 -17.24 0.93 -29.16
N HIS A 144 -16.49 0.84 -28.06
CA HIS A 144 -15.07 1.16 -27.99
C HIS A 144 -14.17 -0.04 -27.68
N ILE A 145 -14.70 -1.27 -27.79
CA ILE A 145 -13.89 -2.48 -27.67
C ILE A 145 -12.96 -2.58 -28.87
N THR A 146 -11.66 -2.68 -28.61
CA THR A 146 -10.64 -2.88 -29.65
C THR A 146 -9.71 -4.00 -29.25
N ALA A 147 -9.33 -4.86 -30.20
CA ALA A 147 -8.39 -5.96 -29.94
C ALA A 147 -8.73 -6.81 -28.69
N ASN A 148 -10.02 -7.04 -28.43
CA ASN A 148 -10.55 -7.78 -27.26
C ASN A 148 -10.16 -7.19 -25.90
N ASP A 149 -9.88 -5.88 -25.81
CA ASP A 149 -9.50 -5.20 -24.57
C ASP A 149 -10.67 -4.88 -23.63
N SER A 150 -11.89 -5.31 -23.98
CA SER A 150 -13.13 -4.96 -23.26
C SER A 150 -13.30 -3.44 -23.05
N GLY A 151 -12.85 -2.61 -23.99
CA GLY A 151 -12.92 -1.14 -23.92
C GLY A 151 -11.97 -0.52 -22.89
N ASN A 152 -11.03 -1.29 -22.33
CA ASN A 152 -10.09 -0.83 -21.33
C ASN A 152 -9.18 0.30 -21.83
N GLY A 153 -8.75 0.23 -23.09
CA GLY A 153 -7.94 1.25 -23.75
C GLY A 153 -8.62 2.62 -23.73
N TRP A 154 -9.88 2.65 -24.15
CA TRP A 154 -10.68 3.88 -24.22
C TRP A 154 -10.95 4.48 -22.83
N LEU A 155 -11.27 3.63 -21.85
CA LEU A 155 -11.52 4.03 -20.45
C LEU A 155 -10.28 4.58 -19.71
N HIS A 156 -9.08 4.50 -20.27
CA HIS A 156 -7.91 5.20 -19.70
C HIS A 156 -8.03 6.73 -19.77
N THR A 157 -8.85 7.25 -20.69
CA THR A 157 -8.95 8.70 -20.96
C THR A 157 -10.39 9.20 -21.06
N HIS A 158 -11.37 8.31 -20.90
CA HIS A 158 -12.80 8.61 -20.97
C HIS A 158 -13.56 7.98 -19.80
N SER A 159 -14.75 8.50 -19.52
CA SER A 159 -15.68 7.94 -18.54
C SER A 159 -16.89 7.33 -19.23
N ALA A 160 -17.41 6.25 -18.66
CA ALA A 160 -18.70 5.66 -19.01
C ALA A 160 -19.59 5.47 -17.75
N GLY A 161 -19.37 6.31 -16.73
CA GLY A 161 -20.12 6.24 -15.47
C GLY A 161 -21.41 7.06 -15.48
N SER A 162 -22.15 6.94 -14.39
CA SER A 162 -23.36 7.69 -14.04
C SER A 162 -23.11 8.79 -12.99
N GLY A 163 -21.86 8.94 -12.55
CA GLY A 163 -21.45 9.92 -11.55
C GLY A 163 -21.73 11.37 -11.94
N ALA A 164 -21.65 12.26 -10.96
CA ALA A 164 -21.88 13.70 -11.12
C ALA A 164 -20.97 14.40 -12.14
N PHE A 165 -19.80 13.84 -12.45
CA PHE A 165 -18.88 14.41 -13.43
C PHE A 165 -18.32 13.33 -14.36
N SER A 166 -18.08 13.70 -15.62
CA SER A 166 -17.42 12.88 -16.64
C SER A 166 -16.14 13.54 -17.13
N ILE A 167 -15.19 12.72 -17.59
CA ILE A 167 -13.95 13.24 -18.18
C ILE A 167 -14.27 13.97 -19.48
N GLN A 168 -13.98 15.27 -19.50
CA GLN A 168 -14.02 16.11 -20.71
C GLN A 168 -12.68 16.04 -21.45
N GLN A 169 -11.57 16.10 -20.71
CA GLN A 169 -10.22 16.05 -21.29
C GLN A 169 -9.21 15.56 -20.26
N TYR A 170 -8.28 14.71 -20.69
CA TYR A 170 -7.14 14.29 -19.88
C TYR A 170 -5.83 14.55 -20.62
N VAL A 171 -4.95 15.33 -20.01
CA VAL A 171 -3.57 15.55 -20.46
C VAL A 171 -2.64 14.96 -19.39
N PRO A 172 -1.98 13.82 -19.68
CA PRO A 172 -1.15 13.13 -18.71
C PRO A 172 -0.17 14.06 -17.99
N GLN A 173 -0.12 13.95 -16.65
CA GLN A 173 0.73 14.73 -15.75
C GLN A 173 0.50 16.24 -15.74
N GLN A 174 -0.45 16.77 -16.52
CA GLN A 174 -0.68 18.21 -16.64
C GLN A 174 -2.07 18.62 -16.18
N ALA A 175 -3.13 17.99 -16.68
CA ALA A 175 -4.49 18.41 -16.39
C ALA A 175 -5.52 17.28 -16.55
N LEU A 176 -6.52 17.28 -15.67
CA LEU A 176 -7.78 16.58 -15.87
C LEU A 176 -8.91 17.61 -15.83
N VAL A 177 -9.68 17.68 -16.92
CA VAL A 177 -10.88 18.50 -17.01
C VAL A 177 -12.09 17.58 -16.92
N LEU A 178 -12.94 17.86 -15.94
CA LEU A 178 -14.20 17.16 -15.73
C LEU A 178 -15.36 18.10 -16.02
N SER A 179 -16.39 17.62 -16.72
CA SER A 179 -17.64 18.32 -16.96
C SER A 179 -18.77 17.71 -16.14
N ALA A 180 -19.69 18.56 -15.66
CA ALA A 180 -20.90 18.09 -15.01
C ALA A 180 -21.67 17.12 -15.90
N ASN A 181 -22.10 16.00 -15.33
CA ASN A 181 -22.99 15.05 -15.99
C ASN A 181 -24.42 15.62 -16.00
N PRO A 182 -25.00 15.94 -17.18
CA PRO A 182 -26.33 16.53 -17.27
C PRO A 182 -27.45 15.58 -16.85
N HIS A 183 -27.17 14.29 -16.65
CA HIS A 183 -28.12 13.27 -16.22
C HIS A 183 -27.93 12.82 -14.76
N ALA A 184 -26.95 13.37 -14.03
CA ALA A 184 -26.74 13.02 -12.63
C ALA A 184 -27.90 13.45 -11.72
N SER A 185 -28.15 12.66 -10.68
CA SER A 185 -29.14 12.97 -9.64
C SER A 185 -28.52 12.73 -8.26
N PRO A 186 -28.31 13.78 -7.44
CA PRO A 186 -28.58 15.20 -7.72
C PRO A 186 -27.61 15.81 -8.75
N GLN A 187 -28.04 16.90 -9.38
CA GLN A 187 -27.18 17.67 -10.30
C GLN A 187 -26.03 18.37 -9.53
N PRO A 188 -24.79 18.32 -10.04
CA PRO A 188 -23.70 19.05 -9.43
C PRO A 188 -23.89 20.58 -9.55
N GLN A 189 -23.48 21.31 -8.51
CA GLN A 189 -23.52 22.78 -8.55
C GLN A 189 -22.42 23.39 -9.43
N LEU A 190 -21.29 22.70 -9.55
CA LEU A 190 -20.18 23.10 -10.40
C LEU A 190 -20.38 22.57 -11.82
N LYS A 191 -20.15 23.42 -12.81
CA LYS A 191 -20.23 23.03 -14.23
C LYS A 191 -18.98 22.29 -14.71
N ARG A 192 -17.83 22.60 -14.12
CA ARG A 192 -16.52 22.08 -14.52
C ARG A 192 -15.59 22.01 -13.31
N ILE A 193 -14.74 20.99 -13.28
CA ILE A 193 -13.62 20.87 -12.34
C ILE A 193 -12.33 20.75 -13.17
N LEU A 194 -11.31 21.53 -12.81
CA LEU A 194 -9.97 21.41 -13.36
C LEU A 194 -9.03 20.90 -12.26
N LEU A 195 -8.51 19.70 -12.43
CA LEU A 195 -7.39 19.21 -11.62
C LEU A 195 -6.10 19.52 -12.35
N LYS A 196 -5.31 20.45 -11.79
CA LYS A 196 -4.02 20.83 -12.34
C LYS A 196 -2.91 19.97 -11.72
N GLY A 197 -2.15 19.30 -12.57
CA GLY A 197 -0.95 18.56 -12.18
C GLY A 197 0.17 19.51 -11.81
N VAL A 198 0.46 19.65 -10.51
CA VAL A 198 1.56 20.46 -9.99
C VAL A 198 2.38 19.58 -9.07
N ALA A 199 3.60 19.22 -9.48
CA ALA A 199 4.43 18.25 -8.75
C ALA A 199 5.02 18.83 -7.45
N ASP A 200 5.49 20.08 -7.48
CA ASP A 200 6.12 20.72 -6.34
C ASP A 200 5.10 21.24 -5.31
N ALA A 201 5.32 20.95 -4.03
CA ALA A 201 4.44 21.38 -2.94
C ALA A 201 4.50 22.89 -2.71
N GLY A 202 5.69 23.51 -2.87
CA GLY A 202 5.86 24.97 -2.76
C GLY A 202 5.05 25.71 -3.82
N ALA A 203 5.07 25.23 -5.06
CA ALA A 203 4.27 25.76 -6.15
C ALA A 203 2.76 25.59 -5.88
N ARG A 204 2.30 24.44 -5.35
CA ARG A 204 0.91 24.27 -4.93
C ARG A 204 0.50 25.29 -3.87
N ARG A 205 1.37 25.55 -2.88
CA ARG A 205 1.15 26.56 -1.84
C ARG A 205 0.99 27.97 -2.42
N LEU A 206 1.86 28.35 -3.38
CA LEU A 206 1.78 29.68 -4.00
C LEU A 206 0.47 29.86 -4.78
N LEU A 207 0.03 28.83 -5.53
CA LEU A 207 -1.22 28.91 -6.29
C LEU A 207 -2.44 29.15 -5.40
N ILE A 208 -2.56 28.43 -4.28
CA ILE A 208 -3.69 28.63 -3.36
C ILE A 208 -3.60 29.98 -2.65
N GLN A 209 -2.40 30.41 -2.29
CA GLN A 209 -2.17 31.71 -1.64
C GLN A 209 -2.47 32.90 -2.58
N GLN A 210 -2.28 32.73 -3.90
CA GLN A 210 -2.57 33.74 -4.91
C GLN A 210 -4.03 33.73 -5.38
N GLY A 211 -4.82 32.72 -4.98
CA GLY A 211 -6.20 32.54 -5.44
C GLY A 211 -6.32 31.96 -6.85
N ASP A 212 -5.24 31.39 -7.40
CA ASP A 212 -5.23 30.74 -8.73
C ASP A 212 -5.91 29.37 -8.72
N VAL A 213 -6.09 28.77 -7.53
CA VAL A 213 -6.81 27.52 -7.31
C VAL A 213 -7.70 27.63 -6.08
N ASP A 214 -8.85 26.97 -6.10
CA ASP A 214 -9.78 26.96 -4.96
C ASP A 214 -9.37 25.96 -3.87
N VAL A 215 -8.67 24.89 -4.26
CA VAL A 215 -8.25 23.79 -3.36
C VAL A 215 -6.84 23.34 -3.73
N ALA A 216 -5.97 23.23 -2.72
CA ALA A 216 -4.67 22.58 -2.83
C ALA A 216 -4.59 21.40 -1.86
N TYR A 217 -4.20 20.23 -2.36
CA TYR A 217 -3.97 19.03 -1.55
C TYR A 217 -2.49 18.59 -1.62
N GLN A 218 -2.09 17.64 -0.77
CA GLN A 218 -0.71 17.15 -0.66
C GLN A 218 0.31 18.25 -0.31
N LEU A 219 -0.07 19.19 0.53
CA LEU A 219 0.87 20.17 1.08
C LEU A 219 1.63 19.53 2.24
N GLY A 220 2.96 19.65 2.23
CA GLY A 220 3.80 19.17 3.32
C GLY A 220 3.68 20.06 4.56
N PRO A 221 4.30 19.64 5.68
CA PRO A 221 4.25 20.35 6.96
C PRO A 221 4.67 21.81 6.84
N ASP A 222 5.76 22.11 6.14
CA ASP A 222 6.26 23.48 5.97
C ASP A 222 5.35 24.35 5.10
N GLN A 223 4.67 23.75 4.11
CA GLN A 223 3.72 24.48 3.28
C GLN A 223 2.47 24.82 4.09
N ILE A 224 1.94 23.88 4.87
CA ILE A 224 0.81 24.10 5.76
C ILE A 224 1.14 25.14 6.84
N ASP A 225 2.31 25.04 7.47
CA ASP A 225 2.76 26.00 8.48
C ASP A 225 2.83 27.44 7.95
N ALA A 226 3.21 27.61 6.69
CA ALA A 226 3.27 28.91 6.04
C ALA A 226 1.88 29.50 5.73
N LEU A 227 0.83 28.67 5.66
CA LEU A 227 -0.54 29.10 5.35
C LEU A 227 -1.41 29.29 6.59
N LYS A 228 -1.01 28.80 7.77
CA LYS A 228 -1.88 28.73 8.96
C LYS A 228 -2.41 30.06 9.50
N ASN A 229 -1.72 31.16 9.18
CA ASN A 229 -2.09 32.51 9.61
C ASN A 229 -2.83 33.30 8.52
N ASP A 230 -3.09 32.69 7.36
CA ASP A 230 -3.83 33.32 6.29
C ASP A 230 -5.34 33.25 6.58
N GLN A 231 -5.97 34.39 6.80
CA GLN A 231 -7.40 34.49 7.14
C GLN A 231 -8.34 34.18 5.97
N GLN A 232 -7.83 34.14 4.73
CA GLN A 232 -8.63 33.81 3.56
C GLN A 232 -8.67 32.30 3.28
N LEU A 233 -7.81 31.53 3.96
CA LEU A 233 -7.66 30.11 3.73
C LEU A 233 -8.20 29.29 4.90
N ARG A 234 -8.88 28.20 4.56
CA ARG A 234 -9.31 27.19 5.52
C ARG A 234 -8.46 25.94 5.33
N ILE A 235 -7.77 25.54 6.38
CA ILE A 235 -6.99 24.30 6.41
C ILE A 235 -7.86 23.20 7.01
N GLU A 236 -8.12 22.17 6.22
CA GLU A 236 -8.89 20.99 6.63
C GLU A 236 -7.98 19.77 6.69
N ALA A 237 -8.16 18.94 7.72
CA ALA A 237 -7.42 17.70 7.90
C ALA A 237 -8.40 16.55 8.13
N PHE A 238 -8.31 15.53 7.26
CA PHE A 238 -9.18 14.35 7.32
C PHE A 238 -8.36 13.10 7.62
N PRO A 239 -8.81 12.23 8.53
CA PRO A 239 -8.23 10.90 8.67
C PRO A 239 -8.25 10.14 7.34
N SER A 240 -7.15 9.46 7.02
CA SER A 240 -7.01 8.65 5.81
C SER A 240 -6.70 7.20 6.20
N SER A 241 -7.23 6.25 5.45
CA SER A 241 -6.92 4.82 5.58
C SER A 241 -5.58 4.42 4.93
N LEU A 242 -4.82 5.40 4.44
CA LEU A 242 -3.51 5.19 3.86
C LEU A 242 -2.46 4.90 4.94
N VAL A 243 -1.81 3.73 4.84
CA VAL A 243 -0.68 3.34 5.69
C VAL A 243 0.62 3.42 4.88
N TYR A 244 1.59 4.17 5.39
CA TYR A 244 2.96 4.15 4.87
C TYR A 244 3.75 3.07 5.59
N TYR A 245 4.42 2.20 4.83
CA TYR A 245 5.17 1.08 5.38
C TYR A 245 6.46 0.81 4.61
N LEU A 246 7.42 0.20 5.30
CA LEU A 246 8.62 -0.38 4.69
C LEU A 246 8.34 -1.85 4.36
N ALA A 247 8.56 -2.23 3.10
CA ALA A 247 8.43 -3.61 2.65
C ALA A 247 9.79 -4.26 2.40
N PHE A 248 9.96 -5.50 2.84
CA PHE A 248 11.13 -6.32 2.54
C PHE A 248 10.79 -7.35 1.46
N ASN A 249 11.58 -7.40 0.39
CA ASN A 249 11.47 -8.48 -0.59
C ASN A 249 12.15 -9.74 -0.05
N THR A 250 11.42 -10.54 0.72
CA THR A 250 11.90 -11.76 1.39
C THR A 250 12.29 -12.88 0.43
N GLN A 251 11.86 -12.79 -0.83
CA GLN A 251 12.15 -13.78 -1.88
C GLN A 251 13.29 -13.35 -2.82
N ASN A 252 13.97 -12.23 -2.52
CA ASN A 252 15.08 -11.76 -3.34
C ASN A 252 16.27 -12.73 -3.28
N LYS A 253 16.47 -13.51 -4.36
CA LYS A 253 17.57 -14.47 -4.48
C LYS A 253 18.97 -13.82 -4.43
N ALA A 254 19.09 -12.56 -4.85
CA ALA A 254 20.35 -11.82 -4.79
C ALA A 254 20.64 -11.27 -3.38
N GLN A 255 19.63 -11.17 -2.51
CA GLN A 255 19.75 -10.67 -1.14
C GLN A 255 19.00 -11.59 -0.15
N PRO A 256 19.46 -12.83 0.04
CA PRO A 256 18.75 -13.83 0.84
C PRO A 256 18.60 -13.45 2.32
N ALA A 257 19.45 -12.54 2.83
CA ALA A 257 19.33 -11.99 4.18
C ALA A 257 17.97 -11.31 4.42
N LEU A 258 17.33 -10.76 3.38
CA LEU A 258 15.99 -10.16 3.48
C LEU A 258 14.91 -11.17 3.84
N GLY A 259 15.14 -12.46 3.59
CA GLY A 259 14.24 -13.54 3.97
C GLY A 259 14.38 -13.98 5.44
N ASN A 260 15.38 -13.49 6.18
CA ASN A 260 15.58 -13.86 7.57
C ASN A 260 14.60 -13.11 8.50
N PRO A 261 13.74 -13.81 9.27
CA PRO A 261 12.81 -13.20 10.21
C PRO A 261 13.41 -12.19 11.18
N ALA A 262 14.61 -12.48 11.68
CA ALA A 262 15.30 -11.62 12.63
C ALA A 262 15.61 -10.23 12.08
N LEU A 263 15.83 -10.11 10.76
CA LEU A 263 16.13 -8.84 10.12
C LEU A 263 14.95 -7.88 10.22
N TRP A 264 13.77 -8.31 9.78
CA TRP A 264 12.59 -7.44 9.79
C TRP A 264 12.00 -7.29 11.20
N GLN A 265 12.23 -8.24 12.12
CA GLN A 265 11.92 -8.06 13.54
C GLN A 265 12.80 -6.97 14.16
N ALA A 266 14.11 -7.00 13.94
CA ALA A 266 15.04 -5.97 14.41
C ALA A 266 14.75 -4.61 13.77
N ALA A 267 14.43 -4.57 12.47
CA ALA A 267 14.15 -3.33 11.75
C ALA A 267 13.01 -2.52 12.37
N ARG A 268 11.97 -3.17 12.92
CA ARG A 268 10.86 -2.46 13.57
C ARG A 268 11.29 -1.64 14.79
N TRP A 269 12.34 -2.08 15.48
CA TRP A 269 12.96 -1.38 16.62
C TRP A 269 14.00 -0.33 16.20
N LEU A 270 14.35 -0.24 14.91
CA LEU A 270 15.31 0.73 14.41
C LEU A 270 14.64 1.97 13.79
N VAL A 271 13.31 2.06 13.87
CA VAL A 271 12.55 3.20 13.36
C VAL A 271 12.19 4.11 14.52
N ASP A 272 12.55 5.38 14.39
CA ASP A 272 12.10 6.45 15.28
C ASP A 272 10.75 7.00 14.78
N TYR A 273 9.66 6.33 15.17
CA TYR A 273 8.32 6.69 14.72
C TYR A 273 7.88 8.07 15.22
N GLU A 274 8.33 8.48 16.42
CA GLU A 274 7.99 9.78 17.00
C GLU A 274 8.71 10.91 16.27
N ALA A 275 10.01 10.80 16.03
CA ALA A 275 10.74 11.81 15.26
C ALA A 275 10.17 11.95 13.83
N ILE A 276 9.75 10.85 13.21
CA ILE A 276 9.11 10.91 11.89
C ILE A 276 7.74 11.60 11.97
N SER A 277 6.87 11.18 12.88
CA SER A 277 5.48 11.66 12.96
C SER A 277 5.39 13.10 13.47
N LEU A 278 6.15 13.43 14.51
CA LEU A 278 6.05 14.69 15.24
C LEU A 278 7.05 15.73 14.75
N ASP A 279 8.33 15.39 14.57
CA ASP A 279 9.35 16.38 14.22
C ASP A 279 9.39 16.65 12.72
N LEU A 280 9.48 15.57 11.92
CA LEU A 280 9.57 15.67 10.46
C LEU A 280 8.22 16.02 9.83
N LEU A 281 7.14 15.35 10.25
CA LEU A 281 5.82 15.48 9.64
C LEU A 281 4.88 16.43 10.41
N LYS A 282 5.32 17.00 11.53
CA LYS A 282 4.59 17.99 12.34
C LYS A 282 3.15 17.57 12.68
N GLY A 283 2.95 16.29 12.98
CA GLY A 283 1.66 15.72 13.35
C GLY A 283 0.67 15.51 12.18
N GLN A 284 1.07 15.74 10.93
CA GLN A 284 0.22 15.45 9.76
C GLN A 284 -0.08 13.95 9.61
N TYR A 285 0.80 13.09 10.13
CA TYR A 285 0.66 11.64 10.12
C TYR A 285 0.69 11.09 11.53
N ARG A 286 -0.09 10.04 11.78
CA ARG A 286 -0.13 9.36 13.08
C ARG A 286 0.70 8.08 13.05
N ILE A 287 1.31 7.76 14.18
CA ILE A 287 2.02 6.49 14.37
C ILE A 287 1.01 5.34 14.29
N HIS A 288 1.31 4.35 13.47
CA HIS A 288 0.50 3.14 13.30
C HIS A 288 1.44 1.95 13.02
N GLN A 289 1.28 0.85 13.76
CA GLN A 289 2.21 -0.28 13.73
C GLN A 289 1.55 -1.63 13.43
N SER A 290 0.28 -1.60 13.03
CA SER A 290 -0.42 -2.77 12.50
C SER A 290 -0.66 -2.60 10.99
N PHE A 291 -1.14 -3.65 10.33
CA PHE A 291 -1.37 -3.63 8.89
C PHE A 291 -2.75 -3.05 8.52
N LEU A 292 -3.71 -3.15 9.46
CA LEU A 292 -5.09 -2.73 9.24
C LEU A 292 -5.24 -1.30 9.79
N PRO A 293 -5.56 -0.30 8.94
CA PRO A 293 -5.62 1.10 9.36
C PRO A 293 -6.57 1.31 10.54
N GLN A 294 -6.26 2.30 11.38
CA GLN A 294 -7.16 2.72 12.45
C GLN A 294 -8.54 3.12 11.88
N GLY A 295 -9.61 2.73 12.57
CA GLY A 295 -11.00 2.98 12.17
C GLY A 295 -11.68 1.79 11.46
N PHE A 296 -10.95 0.72 11.15
CA PHE A 296 -11.52 -0.54 10.69
C PHE A 296 -11.78 -1.50 11.84
N ASP A 297 -12.80 -2.35 11.70
CA ASP A 297 -13.11 -3.39 12.68
C ASP A 297 -11.92 -4.36 12.84
N GLY A 298 -11.49 -4.57 14.08
CA GLY A 298 -10.32 -5.41 14.40
C GLY A 298 -8.97 -4.73 14.22
N ALA A 299 -8.92 -3.42 13.94
CA ALA A 299 -7.67 -2.67 13.88
C ALA A 299 -6.95 -2.70 15.24
N LEU A 300 -5.67 -3.06 15.21
CA LEU A 300 -4.82 -3.07 16.40
C LEU A 300 -4.15 -1.70 16.55
N GLU A 301 -4.40 -1.05 17.69
CA GLU A 301 -3.87 0.29 18.00
C GLU A 301 -2.60 0.25 18.86
N ASN A 302 -2.13 -0.94 19.25
CA ASN A 302 -0.90 -1.07 20.02
C ASN A 302 0.32 -0.63 19.20
N GLN A 303 1.21 0.12 19.83
CA GLN A 303 2.45 0.62 19.24
C GLN A 303 3.66 0.06 20.04
N PRO A 304 3.93 -1.27 19.96
CA PRO A 304 4.93 -1.89 20.81
C PRO A 304 6.38 -1.53 20.42
N PHE A 305 6.61 -1.08 19.19
CA PHE A 305 7.94 -0.78 18.67
C PHE A 305 8.30 0.69 18.85
N HIS A 306 9.55 0.95 19.19
CA HIS A 306 10.14 2.29 19.23
C HIS A 306 11.63 2.16 18.91
N TYR A 307 12.34 3.29 18.81
CA TYR A 307 13.76 3.29 18.52
C TYR A 307 14.56 2.69 19.69
N ASP A 308 15.01 1.43 19.53
CA ASP A 308 15.82 0.69 20.47
C ASP A 308 16.87 -0.17 19.72
N VAL A 309 18.06 0.40 19.58
CA VAL A 309 19.22 -0.25 18.96
C VAL A 309 19.68 -1.47 19.76
N ALA A 310 19.56 -1.45 21.09
CA ALA A 310 19.98 -2.57 21.93
C ALA A 310 19.08 -3.79 21.72
N LYS A 311 17.76 -3.58 21.66
CA LYS A 311 16.78 -4.63 21.34
C LYS A 311 17.00 -5.21 19.95
N ALA A 312 17.21 -4.35 18.94
CA ALA A 312 17.51 -4.79 17.58
C ALA A 312 18.78 -5.64 17.51
N LYS A 313 19.87 -5.21 18.16
CA LYS A 313 21.11 -5.97 18.26
C LYS A 313 20.91 -7.32 18.94
N ALA A 314 20.14 -7.37 20.03
CA ALA A 314 19.84 -8.61 20.73
C ALA A 314 19.09 -9.63 19.85
N ILE A 315 18.10 -9.18 19.07
CA ILE A 315 17.36 -10.05 18.13
C ILE A 315 18.29 -10.65 17.07
N LEU A 316 19.17 -9.82 16.49
CA LEU A 316 20.13 -10.28 15.48
C LEU A 316 21.18 -11.23 16.06
N ALA A 317 21.66 -10.94 17.27
CA ALA A 317 22.58 -11.81 18.00
C ALA A 317 21.96 -13.19 18.26
N GLN A 318 20.72 -13.25 18.78
CA GLN A 318 20.00 -14.50 19.01
C GLN A 318 19.83 -15.32 17.72
N ALA A 319 19.51 -14.67 16.61
CA ALA A 319 19.38 -15.33 15.31
C ALA A 319 20.71 -15.88 14.79
N LEU A 320 21.82 -15.18 15.05
CA LEU A 320 23.15 -15.65 14.74
C LEU A 320 23.48 -16.91 15.56
N GLN A 321 23.27 -16.87 16.88
CA GLN A 321 23.48 -18.01 17.77
C GLN A 321 22.66 -19.24 17.33
N ALA A 322 21.38 -19.05 17.01
CA ALA A 322 20.51 -20.10 16.50
C ALA A 322 21.00 -20.68 15.16
N SER A 323 21.66 -19.88 14.33
CA SER A 323 22.24 -20.35 13.06
C SER A 323 23.48 -21.22 13.29
N PHE A 324 24.35 -20.85 14.24
CA PHE A 324 25.51 -21.66 14.63
C PHE A 324 25.10 -22.97 15.32
N ALA A 325 24.03 -22.94 16.12
CA ALA A 325 23.50 -24.13 16.78
C ALA A 325 23.05 -25.23 15.79
N LYS A 326 22.66 -24.86 14.55
CA LYS A 326 22.35 -25.84 13.48
C LYS A 326 23.55 -26.65 13.01
N ALA A 327 24.77 -26.17 13.29
CA ALA A 327 26.02 -26.87 13.02
C ALA A 327 26.62 -27.46 14.32
N ASP A 328 25.81 -27.65 15.36
CA ASP A 328 26.22 -28.09 16.70
C ASP A 328 27.28 -27.18 17.35
N VAL A 329 27.35 -25.92 16.93
CA VAL A 329 28.24 -24.90 17.52
C VAL A 329 27.43 -24.03 18.47
N GLN A 330 27.69 -24.15 19.77
CA GLN A 330 27.14 -23.23 20.77
C GLN A 330 27.98 -21.96 20.82
N ILE A 331 27.34 -20.81 20.58
CA ILE A 331 27.95 -19.49 20.71
C ILE A 331 27.15 -18.68 21.72
N GLU A 332 27.83 -18.12 22.71
CA GLU A 332 27.29 -17.09 23.61
C GLU A 332 27.82 -15.73 23.18
N LEU A 333 26.92 -14.82 22.78
CA LEU A 333 27.30 -13.44 22.41
C LEU A 333 27.19 -12.54 23.64
N GLN A 334 28.34 -12.09 24.15
CA GLN A 334 28.41 -11.18 25.30
C GLN A 334 28.70 -9.75 24.84
N PRO A 335 27.76 -8.80 25.00
CA PRO A 335 28.05 -7.40 24.73
C PRO A 335 28.97 -6.84 25.82
N VAL A 336 30.12 -6.29 25.42
CA VAL A 336 31.10 -5.67 26.33
C VAL A 336 31.43 -4.25 25.85
N ALA A 337 31.84 -3.39 26.77
CA ALA A 337 32.38 -2.08 26.40
C ALA A 337 33.68 -2.26 25.60
N GLU A 338 33.98 -1.34 24.68
CA GLU A 338 35.17 -1.46 23.83
C GLU A 338 36.47 -1.51 24.67
N SER A 339 36.56 -0.73 25.74
CA SER A 339 37.69 -0.75 26.67
C SER A 339 37.89 -2.12 27.33
N GLU A 340 36.79 -2.79 27.69
CA GLU A 340 36.78 -4.13 28.26
C GLU A 340 37.16 -5.20 27.22
N LEU A 341 36.65 -5.06 25.98
CA LEU A 341 37.02 -5.92 24.85
C LEU A 341 38.54 -5.91 24.64
N TRP A 342 39.14 -4.72 24.53
CA TRP A 342 40.58 -4.58 24.36
C TRP A 342 41.37 -5.12 25.55
N SER A 343 40.84 -5.00 26.77
CA SER A 343 41.43 -5.59 27.97
C SER A 343 41.45 -7.12 27.90
N LYS A 344 40.31 -7.75 27.59
CA LYS A 344 40.19 -9.21 27.40
C LYS A 344 41.07 -9.72 26.26
N MET A 345 41.16 -8.98 25.15
CA MET A 345 42.07 -9.30 24.04
C MET A 345 43.54 -9.35 24.49
N ARG A 346 44.02 -8.31 25.17
CA ARG A 346 45.40 -8.25 25.66
C ARG A 346 45.66 -9.32 26.72
N GLY A 347 44.67 -9.58 27.57
CA GLY A 347 44.71 -10.62 28.60
C GLY A 347 44.58 -12.05 28.06
N ARG A 348 44.25 -12.23 26.76
CA ARG A 348 43.93 -13.54 26.16
C ARG A 348 42.79 -14.28 26.85
N ASP A 349 41.88 -13.54 27.49
CA ASP A 349 40.70 -14.05 28.19
C ASP A 349 39.50 -14.09 27.24
N PHE A 350 39.59 -14.95 26.21
CA PHE A 350 38.52 -15.15 25.24
C PHE A 350 38.68 -16.46 24.46
N GLN A 351 37.56 -17.02 23.99
CA GLN A 351 37.56 -18.17 23.06
C GLN A 351 37.58 -17.70 21.60
N SER A 352 36.79 -16.67 21.28
CA SER A 352 36.80 -15.95 20.01
C SER A 352 36.36 -14.51 20.24
N ILE A 353 36.85 -13.56 19.43
CA ILE A 353 36.47 -12.14 19.52
C ILE A 353 36.08 -11.62 18.14
N PHE A 354 34.94 -10.94 18.08
CA PHE A 354 34.51 -10.16 16.93
C PHE A 354 34.90 -8.70 17.14
N ILE A 355 35.97 -8.26 16.46
CA ILE A 355 36.51 -6.90 16.62
C ILE A 355 35.82 -5.84 15.76
N TYR A 356 35.07 -6.22 14.73
CA TYR A 356 34.44 -5.28 13.80
C TYR A 356 33.21 -5.89 13.10
N TRP A 357 32.18 -5.08 12.82
CA TRP A 357 31.06 -5.44 11.95
C TRP A 357 30.74 -4.26 11.01
N GLY A 358 31.20 -4.34 9.75
CA GLY A 358 31.13 -3.27 8.75
C GLY A 358 31.50 -3.77 7.34
N ALA A 359 31.17 -2.99 6.30
CA ALA A 359 30.92 -3.43 4.91
C ALA A 359 32.08 -4.11 4.15
N ASP A 360 33.32 -4.00 4.59
CA ASP A 360 34.46 -4.62 3.91
C ASP A 360 35.31 -5.37 4.94
N SER A 361 35.31 -6.71 4.95
CA SER A 361 36.49 -7.57 5.26
C SER A 361 36.13 -9.03 5.59
N THR A 362 37.00 -9.91 5.10
CA THR A 362 37.05 -11.38 5.19
C THR A 362 36.89 -11.99 6.60
N MET A 363 36.12 -13.08 6.64
CA MET A 363 35.92 -13.99 7.78
C MET A 363 37.07 -14.99 7.93
N TRP A 364 37.46 -15.29 9.18
CA TRP A 364 38.18 -16.53 9.52
C TRP A 364 37.49 -17.20 10.72
N ILE A 365 37.05 -18.44 10.51
CA ILE A 365 36.44 -19.31 11.53
C ILE A 365 37.47 -20.36 11.93
N ARG A 366 37.65 -20.58 13.23
CA ARG A 366 38.38 -21.72 13.78
C ARG A 366 37.39 -22.61 14.52
N ILE A 367 37.16 -23.81 14.01
CA ILE A 367 36.35 -24.86 14.65
C ILE A 367 37.29 -25.70 15.53
N PRO A 368 36.99 -25.91 16.82
CA PRO A 368 37.67 -26.93 17.62
C PRO A 368 37.00 -28.28 17.39
N THR A 369 37.72 -29.26 16.84
CA THR A 369 37.24 -30.65 16.72
C THR A 369 37.69 -31.51 17.91
N PRO A 370 36.88 -32.50 18.32
CA PRO A 370 37.37 -33.71 18.96
C PRO A 370 37.40 -34.88 17.94
N ALA A 371 38.62 -35.29 17.55
CA ALA A 371 39.01 -36.57 16.90
C ALA A 371 38.58 -36.84 15.42
N PRO A 372 39.29 -37.73 14.67
CA PRO A 372 39.59 -37.52 13.25
C PRO A 372 38.80 -38.40 12.26
N LEU A 373 38.47 -37.87 11.08
CA LEU A 373 38.27 -38.63 9.84
C LEU A 373 38.83 -37.88 8.60
N PRO A 374 39.19 -38.59 7.51
CA PRO A 374 40.36 -38.27 6.71
C PRO A 374 39.98 -37.63 5.37
N ILE A 375 40.08 -36.31 5.26
CA ILE A 375 40.28 -35.65 3.96
C ILE A 375 41.30 -34.54 4.16
N THR A 376 42.51 -34.80 3.69
CA THR A 376 43.64 -33.86 3.62
C THR A 376 43.29 -32.68 2.72
N CYS A 377 43.26 -31.47 3.29
CA CYS A 377 43.50 -30.23 2.55
C CYS A 377 44.73 -29.52 3.15
N ARG A 378 45.85 -29.59 2.43
CA ARG A 378 47.07 -28.79 2.66
C ARG A 378 47.09 -27.60 1.69
N ALA A 379 47.27 -26.36 2.18
CA ALA A 379 47.97 -25.24 1.51
C ALA A 379 47.99 -24.01 2.45
N VAL A 380 49.09 -23.69 3.15
CA VAL A 380 50.26 -22.81 2.86
C VAL A 380 50.06 -21.27 3.03
N LEU A 381 50.71 -20.78 4.09
CA LEU A 381 51.30 -19.48 4.48
C LEU A 381 51.37 -18.28 3.49
N LYS A 382 51.24 -17.07 4.06
CA LYS A 382 52.20 -15.97 3.78
C LYS A 382 52.57 -15.17 5.05
N ARG A 383 53.87 -15.07 5.28
CA ARG A 383 54.57 -14.34 6.37
C ARG A 383 54.75 -12.89 5.95
N TRP A 384 54.42 -11.91 6.79
CA TRP A 384 54.91 -10.53 6.62
C TRP A 384 56.02 -10.28 7.65
N ARG A 385 57.25 -10.08 7.15
CA ARG A 385 58.38 -9.54 7.93
C ARG A 385 58.30 -8.02 7.83
N GLY A 386 58.30 -7.35 8.98
CA GLY A 386 58.53 -5.91 9.09
C GLY A 386 59.38 -5.62 10.32
N ALA A 387 60.67 -5.95 10.26
CA ALA A 387 61.67 -5.48 11.21
C ALA A 387 63.03 -5.45 10.49
N SER A 388 63.35 -4.30 9.89
CA SER A 388 64.74 -3.94 9.57
C SER A 388 65.26 -3.07 10.72
N ALA A 389 66.33 -3.58 11.34
CA ALA A 389 67.03 -2.96 12.46
C ALA A 389 67.60 -1.58 12.10
N GLY A 390 67.30 -0.58 12.94
CA GLY A 390 68.17 0.58 13.13
C GLY A 390 69.04 0.35 14.36
N ARG A 391 70.37 0.37 14.18
CA ARG A 391 71.36 0.43 15.26
C ARG A 391 71.38 1.84 15.87
N PHE A 392 71.51 1.92 17.19
CA PHE A 392 72.19 3.02 17.91
C PHE A 392 73.55 2.49 18.42
N PRO A 393 74.56 3.29 18.84
CA PRO A 393 74.80 4.74 18.67
C PRO A 393 76.21 5.10 18.12
N ASN A 394 76.33 6.29 17.50
CA ASN A 394 77.31 7.39 17.72
C ASN A 394 77.18 8.40 16.58
#